data_AF-G4CTH3-F1
#
_entry.id   AF-G4CTH3-F1
#
_cell.length_a   1.000
_cell.length_b   1.000
_cell.length_c   1.000
_cell.angle_alpha   90.00
_cell.angle_beta   90.00
_cell.angle_gamma   90.00
#
_symmetry.space_group_name_H-M   'P 1'
#
loop_
_entity.id
_entity.type
_entity.pdbx_description
1 polymer ?
#
loop_
_entity_poly.entity_id
_entity_poly.type
_entity_poly.pdbx_seq_one_letter_code
_entity_poly.pdbx_strand_id
1 'polypeptide(L)'
;MTEKTPSESYSSEKGINQWDKKNNSATKKIGVADYVKSVVAFSVFGLGLWVYYTNILNISLYLRYVILALSGLIVVVLILSWCQYGRDFLLYVKDSYAEFKKVVWPTRAESTRITIRVIMFALILSAFIYAVDSLITVVFNAVLLKG
;
A
#
# COMPACT_ATOMS: atom_id res chain seq x y z
N MET A 1 -31.15 -50.13 10.18
CA MET A 1 -30.17 -49.30 9.46
C MET A 1 -30.96 -48.13 8.88
N THR A 2 -30.95 -46.98 9.54
CA THR A 2 -31.68 -45.80 9.04
C THR A 2 -30.85 -45.16 7.94
N GLU A 3 -31.21 -45.48 6.70
CA GLU A 3 -30.63 -44.87 5.51
C GLU A 3 -31.02 -43.40 5.50
N LYS A 4 -30.04 -42.54 5.81
CA LYS A 4 -30.25 -41.09 5.86
C LYS A 4 -30.49 -40.61 4.44
N THR A 5 -31.64 -39.95 4.24
CA THR A 5 -32.02 -39.38 2.95
C THR A 5 -30.97 -38.35 2.46
N PRO A 6 -30.75 -38.20 1.13
CA PRO A 6 -29.64 -37.41 0.59
C PRO A 6 -29.62 -35.93 1.03
N SER A 7 -30.77 -35.38 1.42
CA SER A 7 -30.92 -34.00 1.87
C SER A 7 -30.39 -33.73 3.29
N GLU A 8 -30.33 -34.74 4.17
CA GLU A 8 -29.77 -34.60 5.52
C GLU A 8 -28.24 -34.57 5.53
N SER A 9 -27.61 -35.00 4.44
CA SER A 9 -26.14 -34.99 4.28
C SER A 9 -25.59 -33.57 4.03
N TYR A 10 -26.41 -32.70 3.44
CA TYR A 10 -26.16 -31.26 3.30
C TYR A 10 -26.63 -30.47 4.53
N SER A 11 -26.59 -31.08 5.73
CA SER A 11 -27.01 -30.42 6.96
C SER A 11 -26.24 -29.12 7.18
N SER A 12 -27.00 -28.01 7.15
CA SER A 12 -26.55 -26.64 7.43
C SER A 12 -25.69 -26.58 8.69
N GLU A 13 -26.02 -27.40 9.70
CA GLU A 13 -25.33 -27.52 10.99
C GLU A 13 -23.84 -27.87 10.88
N LYS A 14 -23.45 -28.72 9.91
CA LYS A 14 -22.04 -29.02 9.66
C LYS A 14 -21.31 -27.84 9.02
N GLY A 15 -22.00 -27.09 8.15
CA GLY A 15 -21.48 -25.90 7.48
C GLY A 15 -21.25 -24.73 8.43
N ILE A 16 -22.20 -24.45 9.34
CA ILE A 16 -22.04 -23.42 10.39
C ILE A 16 -20.92 -23.78 11.38
N ASN A 17 -20.85 -25.03 11.84
CA ASN A 17 -19.77 -25.47 12.75
C ASN A 17 -18.39 -25.44 12.08
N GLN A 18 -18.31 -25.68 10.76
CA GLN A 18 -17.06 -25.57 10.00
C GLN A 18 -16.66 -24.11 9.76
N TRP A 19 -17.62 -23.24 9.43
CA TRP A 19 -17.38 -21.81 9.27
C TRP A 19 -16.86 -21.21 10.57
N ASP A 20 -17.54 -21.49 11.68
CA ASP A 20 -17.22 -20.99 13.02
C ASP A 20 -15.86 -21.51 13.54
N LYS A 21 -15.44 -22.72 13.16
CA LYS A 21 -14.08 -23.19 13.50
C LYS A 21 -13.01 -22.43 12.72
N LYS A 22 -13.27 -22.09 11.45
CA LYS A 22 -12.28 -21.53 10.49
C LYS A 22 -12.01 -20.05 10.75
N ASN A 23 -13.06 -19.26 10.98
CA ASN A 23 -12.94 -17.84 11.36
C ASN A 23 -12.35 -17.70 12.79
N ASN A 24 -12.69 -18.58 13.75
CA ASN A 24 -12.06 -18.56 15.08
C ASN A 24 -10.56 -18.93 15.06
N SER A 25 -10.11 -19.76 14.11
CA SER A 25 -8.68 -20.07 13.92
C SER A 25 -7.93 -19.03 13.08
N ALA A 26 -8.63 -18.23 12.26
CA ALA A 26 -8.10 -17.04 11.60
C ALA A 26 -7.97 -15.84 12.55
N THR A 27 -8.85 -15.74 13.57
CA THR A 27 -8.67 -14.86 14.73
C THR A 27 -7.73 -15.50 15.77
N LYS A 28 -6.58 -16.01 15.33
CA LYS A 28 -5.50 -16.36 16.25
C LYS A 28 -5.06 -15.05 16.91
N LYS A 29 -5.48 -14.83 18.16
CA LYS A 29 -5.17 -13.63 18.94
C LYS A 29 -3.69 -13.31 18.79
N ILE A 30 -3.38 -12.10 18.34
CA ILE A 30 -2.00 -11.58 18.38
C ILE A 30 -1.53 -11.82 19.81
N GLY A 31 -0.53 -12.69 19.97
CA GLY A 31 0.04 -12.94 21.28
C GLY A 31 0.49 -11.59 21.82
N VAL A 32 0.10 -11.24 23.05
CA VAL A 32 0.50 -9.97 23.67
C VAL A 32 2.03 -9.82 23.61
N ALA A 33 2.76 -10.93 23.67
CA ALA A 33 4.20 -11.00 23.46
C ALA A 33 4.67 -10.51 22.08
N ASP A 34 3.92 -10.76 21.00
CA ASP A 34 4.29 -10.35 19.65
C ASP A 34 3.94 -8.88 19.39
N TYR A 35 2.87 -8.38 20.02
CA TYR A 35 2.55 -6.95 20.04
C TYR A 35 3.58 -6.14 20.85
N VAL A 36 4.01 -6.65 22.01
CA VAL A 36 5.05 -6.00 22.81
C VAL A 36 6.38 -5.96 22.05
N LYS A 37 6.76 -7.04 21.35
CA LYS A 37 7.96 -7.05 20.52
C LYS A 37 7.92 -6.01 19.40
N SER A 38 6.76 -5.78 18.76
CA SER A 38 6.64 -4.77 17.70
C SER A 38 6.73 -3.34 18.26
N VAL A 39 6.13 -3.09 19.42
CA VAL A 39 6.22 -1.78 20.11
C VAL A 39 7.66 -1.49 20.53
N VAL A 40 8.36 -2.48 21.10
CA VAL A 40 9.78 -2.37 21.45
C VAL A 40 10.62 -2.03 20.23
N ALA A 41 10.35 -2.66 19.09
CA ALA A 41 11.06 -2.41 17.85
C ALA A 41 10.85 -0.99 17.30
N PHE A 42 9.60 -0.49 17.30
CA PHE A 42 9.29 0.89 16.93
C PHE A 42 9.96 1.90 17.87
N SER A 43 10.02 1.59 19.17
CA SER A 43 10.70 2.44 20.15
C SER A 43 12.20 2.52 19.89
N VAL A 44 12.86 1.40 19.55
CA VAL A 44 14.29 1.38 19.21
C VAL A 44 14.57 2.17 17.93
N PHE A 45 13.70 2.08 16.92
CA PHE A 45 13.82 2.87 15.71
C PHE A 45 13.64 4.37 15.96
N GLY A 46 12.62 4.74 16.75
CA GLY A 46 12.39 6.14 17.15
C GLY A 46 13.56 6.73 17.94
N LEU A 47 14.15 5.94 18.84
CA LEU A 47 15.37 6.34 19.56
C LEU A 47 16.57 6.47 18.62
N GLY A 48 16.72 5.59 17.63
CA GLY A 48 17.75 5.71 16.60
C GLY A 48 17.65 6.99 15.78
N LEU A 49 16.43 7.39 15.39
CA LEU A 49 16.17 8.67 14.72
C LEU A 49 16.41 9.87 15.63
N TRP A 50 16.07 9.75 16.92
CA TRP A 50 16.32 10.79 17.91
C TRP A 50 17.81 11.03 18.14
N VAL A 51 18.61 9.96 18.26
CA VAL A 51 20.08 10.02 18.36
C VAL A 51 20.71 10.62 17.10
N TYR A 52 20.16 10.35 15.91
CA TYR A 52 20.59 11.00 14.68
C TYR A 52 20.36 12.52 14.73
N TYR A 53 19.18 12.95 15.19
CA TYR A 53 18.81 14.36 15.23
C TYR A 53 19.64 15.16 16.24
N THR A 54 20.02 14.57 17.38
CA THR A 54 20.80 15.27 18.42
C THR A 54 22.27 15.51 18.05
N ASN A 55 22.72 15.11 16.85
CA ASN A 55 24.02 15.49 16.29
C ASN A 55 25.23 15.08 17.17
N ILE A 56 25.08 14.05 18.01
CA ILE A 56 26.01 13.72 19.11
C ILE A 56 27.42 13.28 18.65
N LEU A 57 27.59 12.85 17.39
CA LEU A 57 28.82 12.19 16.94
C LEU A 57 29.80 13.05 16.11
N ASN A 58 29.52 14.29 15.69
CA ASN A 58 30.47 15.14 14.89
C ASN A 58 31.20 14.41 13.72
N ILE A 59 30.57 13.43 13.08
CA ILE A 59 31.11 12.67 11.92
C ILE A 59 30.73 13.38 10.62
N SER A 60 31.56 13.24 9.57
CA SER A 60 31.30 13.73 8.21
C SER A 60 29.92 13.29 7.67
N LEU A 61 29.22 14.22 7.00
CA LEU A 61 27.81 14.06 6.60
C LEU A 61 27.52 12.76 5.83
N TYR A 62 28.43 12.33 4.95
CA TYR A 62 28.26 11.13 4.12
C TYR A 62 28.24 9.84 4.94
N LEU A 63 29.13 9.69 5.91
CA LEU A 63 29.20 8.50 6.76
C LEU A 63 27.95 8.37 7.65
N ARG A 64 27.36 9.50 8.05
CA ARG A 64 26.09 9.51 8.81
C ARG A 64 24.92 8.90 8.04
N TYR A 65 24.73 9.30 6.78
CA TYR A 65 23.65 8.76 5.97
C TYR A 65 23.81 7.27 5.71
N VAL A 66 25.05 6.81 5.46
CA VAL A 66 25.34 5.39 5.22
C VAL A 66 25.09 4.55 6.48
N ILE A 67 25.55 5.00 7.65
CA ILE A 67 25.34 4.28 8.92
C ILE A 67 23.86 4.27 9.30
N LEU A 68 23.13 5.36 9.07
CA LEU A 68 21.69 5.41 9.34
C LEU A 68 20.89 4.49 8.41
N ALA A 69 21.22 4.49 7.12
CA ALA A 69 20.59 3.60 6.14
C ALA A 69 20.86 2.13 6.47
N LEU A 70 22.11 1.77 6.81
CA LEU A 70 22.49 0.40 7.19
C LEU A 70 21.85 -0.03 8.51
N SER A 71 21.88 0.83 9.53
CA SER A 71 21.22 0.59 10.82
C SER A 71 19.73 0.37 10.66
N GLY A 72 19.05 1.25 9.90
CA GLY A 72 17.62 1.11 9.60
C GLY A 72 17.30 -0.18 8.86
N LEU A 73 18.13 -0.54 7.86
CA LEU A 73 17.95 -1.76 7.09
C LEU A 73 18.14 -3.02 7.97
N ILE A 74 19.15 -3.05 8.84
CA ILE A 74 19.41 -4.16 9.75
C ILE A 74 18.26 -4.31 10.76
N VAL A 75 17.79 -3.21 11.34
CA VAL A 75 16.65 -3.21 12.28
C VAL A 75 15.39 -3.74 11.60
N VAL A 76 15.09 -3.29 10.38
CA VAL A 76 13.93 -3.77 9.60
C VAL A 76 14.05 -5.28 9.31
N VAL A 77 15.21 -5.76 8.89
CA VAL A 77 15.43 -7.19 8.60
C VAL A 77 15.30 -8.04 9.88
N LEU A 78 15.82 -7.58 11.01
CA LEU A 78 15.69 -8.26 12.30
C LEU A 78 14.24 -8.32 12.77
N ILE A 79 13.48 -7.23 12.63
CA ILE A 79 12.06 -7.18 12.99
C ILE A 79 11.25 -8.14 12.14
N LEU A 80 11.48 -8.15 10.82
CA LEU A 80 10.79 -9.06 9.89
C LEU A 80 11.13 -10.53 10.18
N SER A 81 12.35 -10.82 10.63
CA SER A 81 12.80 -12.19 10.93
C SER A 81 12.33 -12.69 12.30
N TRP A 82 12.24 -11.82 13.30
CA TRP A 82 11.81 -12.17 14.66
C TRP A 82 10.31 -12.14 14.87
N CYS A 83 9.57 -11.29 14.16
CA CYS A 83 8.12 -11.21 14.32
C CYS A 83 7.44 -12.30 13.48
N GLN A 84 6.67 -13.20 14.11
CA GLN A 84 5.83 -14.18 13.39
C GLN A 84 4.88 -13.47 12.40
N TYR A 85 4.39 -12.29 12.77
CA TYR A 85 3.60 -11.41 11.91
C TYR A 85 4.32 -10.94 10.63
N GLY A 86 5.65 -10.77 10.69
CA GLY A 86 6.45 -10.38 9.52
C GLY A 86 6.47 -11.47 8.44
N ARG A 87 6.55 -12.74 8.86
CA ARG A 87 6.46 -13.88 7.94
C ARG A 87 5.07 -14.01 7.32
N ASP A 88 4.03 -13.83 8.11
CA ASP A 88 2.64 -13.88 7.62
C ASP A 88 2.36 -12.74 6.62
N PHE A 89 2.90 -11.54 6.86
CA PHE A 89 2.85 -10.43 5.91
C PHE A 89 3.59 -10.74 4.60
N LEU A 90 4.80 -11.32 4.67
CA LEU A 90 5.54 -11.72 3.47
C LEU A 90 4.81 -12.80 2.67
N LEU A 91 4.17 -13.76 3.35
CA LEU A 91 3.31 -14.75 2.71
C LEU A 91 2.09 -14.10 2.05
N TYR A 92 1.41 -13.18 2.74
CA TYR A 92 0.29 -12.43 2.19
C TYR A 92 0.68 -11.61 0.95
N VAL A 93 1.84 -10.95 0.97
CA VAL A 93 2.36 -10.20 -0.20
C VAL A 93 2.64 -11.15 -1.37
N LYS A 94 3.25 -12.31 -1.09
CA LYS A 94 3.49 -13.34 -2.11
C LYS A 94 2.18 -13.84 -2.73
N ASP A 95 1.17 -14.10 -1.91
CA ASP A 95 -0.14 -14.57 -2.37
C ASP A 95 -0.90 -13.48 -3.16
N SER A 96 -0.84 -12.22 -2.69
CA SER A 96 -1.39 -11.05 -3.40
C SER A 96 -0.73 -10.85 -4.77
N TYR A 97 0.59 -11.04 -4.87
CA TYR A 97 1.31 -10.94 -6.14
C TYR A 97 0.96 -12.10 -7.09
N ALA A 98 0.77 -13.31 -6.56
CA ALA A 98 0.30 -14.45 -7.33
C ALA A 98 -1.11 -14.23 -7.89
N GLU A 99 -1.99 -13.55 -7.13
CA GLU A 99 -3.33 -13.17 -7.60
C GLU A 99 -3.30 -11.98 -8.56
N PHE A 100 -2.42 -11.01 -8.35
CA PHE A 100 -2.21 -9.89 -9.27
C PHE A 100 -1.79 -10.37 -10.66
N LYS A 101 -1.01 -11.46 -10.74
CA LYS A 101 -0.69 -12.12 -12.02
C LYS A 101 -1.89 -12.78 -12.70
N LYS A 102 -2.94 -13.14 -11.94
CA LYS A 102 -4.20 -13.65 -12.49
C LYS A 102 -5.08 -12.53 -13.06
N VAL A 103 -4.83 -11.28 -12.67
CA VAL A 103 -5.46 -10.12 -13.31
C VAL A 103 -4.84 -10.02 -14.70
N VAL A 104 -5.61 -10.45 -15.69
CA VAL A 104 -5.22 -10.37 -17.09
C VAL A 104 -5.25 -8.89 -17.46
N TRP A 105 -4.09 -8.25 -17.36
CA TRP A 105 -3.97 -6.86 -17.78
C TRP A 105 -4.26 -6.79 -19.28
N PRO A 106 -5.12 -5.84 -19.70
CA PRO A 106 -5.41 -5.63 -21.11
C PRO A 106 -4.11 -5.44 -21.88
N THR A 107 -4.11 -5.86 -23.15
CA THR A 107 -2.90 -5.85 -23.97
C THR A 107 -2.27 -4.46 -23.97
N ARG A 108 -0.93 -4.38 -24.01
CA ARG A 108 -0.23 -3.07 -23.96
C ARG A 108 -0.70 -2.13 -25.07
N ALA A 109 -1.02 -2.68 -26.24
CA ALA A 109 -1.56 -1.92 -27.37
C ALA A 109 -2.92 -1.29 -27.06
N GLU A 110 -3.80 -2.00 -26.37
CA GLU A 110 -5.12 -1.49 -25.98
C GLU A 110 -5.02 -0.41 -24.89
N SER A 111 -4.18 -0.65 -23.88
CA SER A 111 -3.89 0.31 -22.81
C SER A 111 -3.29 1.61 -23.36
N THR A 112 -2.34 1.52 -24.29
CA THR A 112 -1.73 2.72 -24.90
C THR A 112 -2.75 3.50 -25.75
N ARG A 113 -3.64 2.82 -26.48
CA ARG A 113 -4.69 3.49 -27.27
C ARG A 113 -5.64 4.31 -26.39
N ILE A 114 -6.03 3.79 -25.23
CA ILE A 114 -6.89 4.54 -24.32
C ILE A 114 -6.15 5.72 -23.67
N THR A 115 -4.87 5.56 -23.30
CA THR A 115 -4.06 6.66 -22.75
C THR A 115 -3.88 7.79 -23.77
N ILE A 116 -3.57 7.46 -25.03
CA ILE A 116 -3.44 8.45 -26.10
C ILE A 116 -4.76 9.21 -26.28
N ARG A 117 -5.91 8.53 -26.21
CA ARG A 117 -7.21 9.19 -26.32
C ARG A 117 -7.43 10.21 -25.21
N VAL A 118 -7.05 9.89 -23.97
CA VAL A 118 -7.14 10.82 -22.83
C VAL A 118 -6.17 12.00 -23.00
N ILE A 119 -4.95 11.77 -23.49
CA ILE A 119 -3.98 12.84 -23.76
C ILE A 119 -4.53 13.80 -24.82
N MET A 120 -5.07 13.27 -25.93
CA MET A 120 -5.69 14.09 -26.98
C MET A 120 -6.85 14.94 -26.43
N PHE A 121 -7.70 14.34 -25.59
CA PHE A 121 -8.78 15.06 -24.92
C PHE A 121 -8.27 16.17 -23.99
N ALA A 122 -7.24 15.88 -23.18
CA ALA A 122 -6.63 16.85 -22.28
C ALA A 122 -5.98 18.02 -23.04
N LEU A 123 -5.36 17.77 -24.19
CA LEU A 123 -4.78 18.81 -25.05
C LEU A 123 -5.85 19.73 -25.63
N ILE A 124 -6.99 19.19 -26.06
CA ILE A 124 -8.11 19.98 -26.56
C ILE A 124 -8.65 20.89 -25.43
N LEU A 125 -8.83 20.33 -24.22
CA LEU A 125 -9.29 21.10 -23.07
C LEU A 125 -8.27 22.20 -22.70
N SER A 126 -6.98 21.88 -22.69
CA SER A 126 -5.91 22.85 -22.42
C SER A 126 -5.89 23.98 -23.45
N ALA A 127 -6.03 23.67 -24.74
CA ALA A 127 -6.11 24.67 -25.80
C ALA A 127 -7.35 25.55 -25.66
N PHE A 128 -8.50 24.97 -25.29
CA PHE A 128 -9.73 25.71 -25.05
C PHE A 128 -9.59 26.69 -23.88
N ILE A 129 -9.08 26.24 -22.73
CA ILE A 129 -8.85 27.09 -21.55
C ILE A 129 -7.90 28.23 -21.92
N TYR A 130 -6.77 27.92 -22.57
CA TYR A 130 -5.82 28.94 -23.02
C TYR A 130 -6.46 29.99 -23.94
N ALA A 131 -7.30 29.58 -24.88
CA ALA A 131 -7.99 30.49 -25.79
C ALA A 131 -8.96 31.41 -25.04
N VAL A 132 -9.73 30.87 -24.09
CA VAL A 132 -10.67 31.65 -23.27
C VAL A 132 -9.92 32.65 -22.39
N ASP A 133 -8.86 32.21 -21.70
CA ASP A 133 -8.05 33.08 -20.85
C ASP A 133 -7.39 34.23 -21.64
N SER A 134 -6.92 33.91 -22.86
CA SER A 134 -6.36 34.91 -23.78
C SER A 134 -7.43 35.90 -24.26
N LEU A 135 -8.61 35.41 -24.64
CA LEU A 135 -9.74 36.24 -25.05
C LEU A 135 -10.16 37.20 -23.93
N ILE A 136 -10.28 36.71 -22.70
CA ILE A 136 -10.62 37.51 -21.52
C ILE A 136 -9.59 38.63 -21.33
N THR A 137 -8.30 38.31 -21.45
CA THR A 137 -7.22 39.30 -21.32
C THR A 137 -7.31 40.39 -22.38
N VAL A 138 -7.59 40.02 -23.64
CA VAL A 138 -7.73 40.98 -24.74
C VAL A 138 -8.95 41.89 -24.52
N VAL A 139 -10.09 41.32 -24.14
CA VAL A 139 -11.32 42.09 -23.88
C VAL A 139 -11.12 43.03 -22.70
N PHE A 140 -10.52 42.56 -21.61
CA PHE A 140 -10.25 43.35 -20.42
C PHE A 140 -9.34 44.55 -20.73
N ASN A 141 -8.24 44.32 -21.46
CA ASN A 141 -7.34 45.39 -21.89
C ASN A 141 -8.04 46.36 -22.85
N ALA A 142 -8.83 45.86 -23.79
CA ALA A 142 -9.55 46.69 -24.74
C ALA A 142 -10.62 47.58 -24.06
N VAL A 143 -11.24 47.12 -22.97
CA VAL A 143 -12.27 47.87 -22.24
C VAL A 143 -11.65 48.86 -21.24
N LEU A 144 -10.60 48.47 -20.51
CA LEU A 144 -10.03 49.31 -19.44
C LEU A 144 -8.94 50.30 -19.90
N LEU A 145 -8.14 49.98 -20.92
CA LEU A 145 -7.08 50.89 -21.41
C LEU A 145 -7.56 51.84 -22.50
N LYS A 146 -8.69 51.54 -23.16
CA LYS A 146 -9.26 52.34 -24.24
C LYS A 146 -10.47 53.17 -23.79
N GLY A 147 -10.93 52.98 -22.55
CA GLY A 147 -11.95 53.79 -21.87
C GLY A 147 -11.35 54.78 -20.90
#